data_AF-A0A7C2PUB1-F1
#
_entry.id   AF-A0A7C2PUB1-F1
#
_cell.length_a   1.000
_cell.length_b   1.000
_cell.length_c   1.000
_cell.angle_alpha   90.00
_cell.angle_beta   90.00
_cell.angle_gamma   90.00
#
_symmetry.space_group_name_H-M   'P 1'
#
loop_
_entity.id
_entity.type
_entity.pdbx_description
1 polymer ?
#
loop_
_entity_poly.entity_id
_entity_poly.type
_entity_poly.pdbx_seq_one_letter_code
_entity_poly.pdbx_strand_id
1 'polypeptide(L)'
;MDTLPDKGLGFELSGERAAAPTPFCPVDRLPRRVRNKVCIAVITLGALNFLVYTVIYAGLGGDAHNGYRGVVERPGGSRQAAYYLRGHHLRSLAGQERQVSRGVWVFSYLHSISLLLTSGAMIISMLVLSRPHIIATMRDGWIAGQTFVTVLGTIVVLVTLAAMVQFIWSFVAQLTAG
;
A
#
# COMPACT_ATOMS: atom_id res chain seq x y z
N MET A 1 26.80 -69.52 -42.45
CA MET A 1 26.28 -68.34 -43.16
C MET A 1 25.97 -67.32 -42.08
N ASP A 2 27.00 -66.57 -41.73
CA ASP A 2 27.01 -65.52 -40.72
C ASP A 2 26.44 -64.23 -41.32
N THR A 3 25.45 -63.62 -40.65
CA THR A 3 25.06 -62.23 -40.91
C THR A 3 24.65 -61.55 -39.60
N LEU A 4 25.65 -60.91 -39.00
CA LEU A 4 25.71 -59.59 -38.34
C LEU A 4 24.65 -59.16 -37.30
N PRO A 5 25.09 -58.69 -36.11
CA PRO A 5 24.25 -58.02 -35.12
C PRO A 5 24.02 -56.54 -35.47
N ASP A 6 22.75 -56.13 -35.41
CA ASP A 6 22.29 -54.75 -35.54
C ASP A 6 22.76 -53.92 -34.33
N LYS A 7 23.83 -53.14 -34.54
CA LYS A 7 24.28 -52.12 -33.59
C LYS A 7 23.38 -50.90 -33.76
N GLY A 8 22.25 -50.91 -33.07
CA GLY A 8 21.42 -49.73 -32.83
C GLY A 8 22.25 -48.65 -32.13
N LEU A 9 22.85 -47.77 -32.93
CA LEU A 9 23.55 -46.56 -32.51
C LEU A 9 22.57 -45.67 -31.74
N GLY A 10 22.96 -45.39 -30.50
CA GLY A 10 22.30 -44.42 -29.65
C GLY A 10 22.25 -43.05 -30.32
N PHE A 11 21.04 -42.53 -30.43
CA PHE A 11 20.80 -41.11 -30.58
C PHE A 11 19.99 -40.69 -29.36
N GLU A 12 20.67 -40.56 -28.21
CA GLU A 12 20.14 -39.80 -27.09
C GLU A 12 20.04 -38.35 -27.55
N LEU A 13 18.85 -37.98 -28.03
CA LEU A 13 18.40 -36.61 -28.08
C LEU A 13 18.51 -36.07 -26.66
N SER A 14 19.64 -35.45 -26.35
CA SER A 14 19.82 -34.60 -25.19
C SER A 14 18.71 -33.58 -25.23
N GLY A 15 17.65 -33.86 -24.48
CA GLY A 15 16.51 -32.99 -24.31
C GLY A 15 17.04 -31.68 -23.75
N GLU A 16 17.20 -30.72 -24.65
CA GLU A 16 17.41 -29.32 -24.35
C GLU A 16 16.26 -28.91 -23.43
N ARG A 17 16.50 -28.98 -22.12
CA ARG A 17 15.56 -28.51 -21.11
C ARG A 17 15.44 -27.02 -21.37
N ALA A 18 14.43 -26.66 -22.17
CA ALA A 18 14.03 -25.29 -22.42
C ALA A 18 14.11 -24.55 -21.09
N ALA A 19 15.02 -23.58 -21.00
CA ALA A 19 15.30 -22.85 -19.79
C ALA A 19 13.97 -22.35 -19.23
N ALA A 20 13.62 -22.79 -18.02
CA ALA A 20 12.36 -22.41 -17.39
C ALA A 20 12.28 -20.87 -17.42
N PRO A 21 11.18 -20.30 -17.93
CA PRO A 21 11.08 -18.85 -18.09
C PRO A 21 11.38 -18.20 -16.75
N THR A 22 12.35 -17.29 -16.73
CA THR A 22 12.77 -16.63 -15.51
C THR A 22 11.56 -15.92 -14.89
N PRO A 23 11.34 -16.07 -13.58
CA PRO A 23 10.23 -15.42 -12.92
C PRO A 23 10.38 -13.90 -13.06
N PHE A 24 9.50 -13.29 -13.87
CA PHE A 24 9.52 -11.86 -14.19
C PHE A 24 9.25 -10.96 -12.97
N CYS A 25 8.64 -11.49 -11.91
CA CYS A 25 8.42 -10.78 -10.65
C CYS A 25 9.25 -11.41 -9.52
N PRO A 26 10.00 -10.63 -8.72
CA PRO A 26 10.74 -11.16 -7.57
C PRO A 26 9.89 -11.99 -6.61
N VAL A 27 8.60 -11.66 -6.49
CA VAL A 27 7.63 -12.36 -5.63
C VAL A 27 7.29 -13.76 -6.15
N ASP A 28 7.46 -14.03 -7.44
CA ASP A 28 7.21 -15.35 -8.03
C ASP A 28 8.31 -16.37 -7.69
N ARG A 29 9.41 -15.92 -7.07
CA ARG A 29 10.47 -16.80 -6.55
C ARG A 29 10.03 -17.51 -5.26
N LEU A 30 9.02 -17.00 -4.56
CA LEU A 30 8.53 -17.60 -3.32
C LEU A 30 7.53 -18.73 -3.61
N PRO A 31 7.53 -19.81 -2.80
CA PRO A 31 6.48 -20.82 -2.87
C PRO A 31 5.10 -20.19 -2.71
N ARG A 32 4.13 -20.59 -3.54
CA ARG A 32 2.76 -20.00 -3.56
C ARG A 32 2.13 -19.90 -2.17
N ARG A 33 2.32 -20.90 -1.32
CA ARG A 33 1.80 -20.92 0.07
C ARG A 33 2.41 -19.81 0.93
N VAL A 34 3.72 -19.60 0.83
CA VAL A 34 4.43 -18.55 1.59
C VAL A 34 4.01 -17.17 1.10
N ARG A 35 3.99 -16.96 -0.23
CA ARG A 35 3.51 -15.71 -0.82
C ARG A 35 2.10 -15.35 -0.34
N ASN A 36 1.16 -16.30 -0.42
CA ASN A 36 -0.22 -16.04 -0.02
C ASN A 36 -0.32 -15.70 1.48
N LYS A 37 0.45 -16.40 2.35
CA LYS A 37 0.53 -16.06 3.78
C LYS A 37 1.03 -14.64 4.02
N VAL A 38 2.07 -14.20 3.30
CA VAL A 38 2.59 -12.84 3.40
C VAL A 38 1.55 -11.82 2.96
N CYS A 39 0.91 -12.01 1.81
CA CYS A 39 -0.14 -11.10 1.33
C CYS A 39 -1.30 -11.01 2.33
N ILE A 40 -1.77 -12.13 2.87
CA ILE A 40 -2.83 -12.15 3.88
C ILE A 40 -2.37 -11.40 5.15
N ALA A 41 -1.15 -11.64 5.63
CA ALA A 41 -0.62 -10.95 6.80
C ALA A 41 -0.55 -9.43 6.59
N VAL A 42 -0.11 -8.96 5.42
CA VAL A 42 -0.09 -7.54 5.06
C VAL A 42 -1.52 -6.96 5.03
N ILE A 43 -2.47 -7.70 4.44
CA ILE A 43 -3.88 -7.29 4.41
C ILE A 43 -4.44 -7.16 5.83
N THR A 44 -4.20 -8.14 6.69
CA THR A 44 -4.65 -8.12 8.08
C THR A 44 -4.02 -6.97 8.86
N LEU A 45 -2.72 -6.72 8.69
CA LEU A 45 -2.02 -5.62 9.34
C LEU A 45 -2.58 -4.26 8.91
N GLY A 46 -2.81 -4.06 7.61
CA GLY A 46 -3.39 -2.83 7.11
C GLY A 46 -4.83 -2.61 7.58
N ALA A 47 -5.64 -3.67 7.61
CA ALA A 47 -7.00 -3.61 8.14
C ALA A 47 -7.02 -3.27 9.64
N LEU A 48 -6.09 -3.83 10.42
CA LEU A 48 -5.93 -3.49 11.83
C LEU A 48 -5.50 -2.03 12.01
N ASN A 49 -4.54 -1.54 11.20
CA ASN A 49 -4.12 -0.14 11.23
C ASN A 49 -5.30 0.80 10.91
N PHE A 50 -6.11 0.48 9.90
CA PHE A 50 -7.32 1.22 9.57
C PHE A 50 -8.36 1.22 10.71
N LEU A 51 -8.56 0.08 11.36
CA LEU A 51 -9.45 -0.02 12.52
C LEU A 51 -8.97 0.85 13.68
N VAL A 52 -7.67 0.77 14.02
CA VAL A 52 -7.07 1.59 15.08
C VAL A 52 -7.24 3.07 14.76
N TYR A 53 -6.96 3.49 13.52
CA TYR A 53 -7.20 4.86 13.10
C TYR A 53 -8.68 5.26 13.28
N THR A 54 -9.61 4.42 12.86
CA THR A 54 -11.05 4.73 12.95
C THR A 54 -11.48 4.94 14.40
N VAL A 55 -11.01 4.09 15.32
CA VAL A 55 -11.28 4.23 16.76
C VAL A 55 -10.65 5.51 17.33
N ILE A 56 -9.39 5.79 17.01
CA ILE A 56 -8.70 7.02 17.46
C ILE A 56 -9.40 8.26 16.89
N TYR A 57 -9.71 8.26 15.60
CA TYR A 57 -10.39 9.34 14.90
C TYR A 57 -11.77 9.61 15.50
N ALA A 58 -12.51 8.56 15.87
CA ALA A 58 -13.79 8.69 16.55
C ALA A 58 -13.68 9.29 17.97
N GLY A 59 -12.62 8.95 18.70
CA GLY A 59 -12.35 9.53 20.02
C GLY A 59 -11.87 10.99 19.95
N LEU A 60 -11.02 11.32 18.98
CA LEU A 60 -10.46 12.66 18.80
C LEU A 60 -11.44 13.63 18.12
N GLY A 61 -12.31 13.12 17.25
CA GLY A 61 -13.29 13.89 16.48
C GLY A 61 -12.73 14.49 15.18
N GLY A 62 -11.52 14.09 14.77
CA GLY A 62 -10.82 14.63 13.61
C GLY A 62 -9.36 14.19 13.55
N ASP A 63 -8.65 14.67 12.54
CA ASP A 63 -7.21 14.47 12.37
C ASP A 63 -6.48 15.76 12.02
N ALA A 64 -5.15 15.70 12.12
CA ALA A 64 -4.28 16.85 11.94
C ALA A 64 -4.16 17.28 10.48
N HIS A 65 -4.33 16.35 9.53
CA HIS A 65 -4.30 16.68 8.10
C HIS A 65 -5.45 17.62 7.69
N ASN A 66 -6.63 17.42 8.25
CA ASN A 66 -7.78 18.30 8.04
C ASN A 66 -7.77 19.52 8.98
N GLY A 67 -6.89 19.51 9.98
CA GLY A 67 -6.73 20.59 10.95
C GLY A 67 -5.78 21.69 10.50
N TYR A 68 -5.43 22.56 11.43
CA TYR A 68 -4.46 23.63 11.20
C TYR A 68 -3.74 24.02 12.49
N ARG A 69 -2.62 24.73 12.33
CA ARG A 69 -1.94 25.41 13.42
C ARG A 69 -2.39 26.88 13.46
N GLY A 70 -2.78 27.33 14.65
CA GLY A 70 -3.13 28.72 14.91
C GLY A 70 -2.23 29.34 15.97
N VAL A 71 -2.43 30.63 16.22
CA VAL A 71 -1.83 31.36 17.34
C VAL A 71 -2.95 31.91 18.19
N VAL A 72 -2.94 31.58 19.49
CA VAL A 72 -3.91 32.10 20.45
C VAL A 72 -3.18 33.10 21.35
N GLU A 73 -3.73 34.31 21.46
CA GLU A 73 -3.28 35.30 22.44
C GLU A 73 -3.84 34.94 23.81
N ARG A 74 -2.95 34.74 24.79
CA ARG A 74 -3.34 34.52 26.18
C ARG A 74 -3.64 35.86 26.88
N PRO A 75 -4.46 35.83 27.95
CA PRO A 75 -4.63 36.97 28.84
C PRO A 75 -3.25 37.33 29.42
N GLY A 76 -2.68 38.45 28.98
CA GLY A 76 -1.27 38.82 29.23
C GLY A 76 -0.45 39.11 27.96
N GLY A 77 -1.04 39.03 26.77
CA GLY A 77 -0.40 39.45 25.51
C GLY A 77 0.62 38.45 24.93
N SER A 78 0.86 37.33 25.61
CA SER A 78 1.74 36.28 25.09
C SER A 78 1.02 35.48 23.99
N ARG A 79 1.69 35.34 22.84
CA ARG A 79 1.24 34.49 21.72
C ARG A 79 1.71 33.05 21.93
N GLN A 80 0.79 32.09 21.91
CA GLN A 80 1.12 30.65 21.96
C GLN A 80 0.58 29.91 20.74
N ALA A 81 1.38 28.97 20.22
CA ALA A 81 0.95 28.08 19.16
C ALA A 81 -0.17 27.17 19.68
N ALA A 82 -1.28 27.14 18.95
CA ALA A 82 -2.40 26.23 19.18
C ALA A 82 -2.52 25.25 18.00
N TYR A 83 -2.82 24.00 18.29
CA TYR A 83 -2.95 22.95 17.30
C TYR A 83 -4.38 22.48 17.29
N TYR A 84 -5.01 22.48 16.13
CA TYR A 84 -6.41 22.09 15.97
C TYR A 84 -6.50 20.82 15.12
N LEU A 85 -7.29 19.85 15.59
CA LEU A 85 -7.77 18.74 14.77
C LEU A 85 -9.12 19.11 14.20
N ARG A 86 -9.41 18.67 12.98
CA ARG A 86 -10.72 18.85 12.36
C ARG A 86 -11.19 17.53 11.78
N GLY A 87 -12.46 17.22 11.94
CA GLY A 87 -13.06 16.04 11.33
C GLY A 87 -14.35 16.37 10.62
N HIS A 88 -14.59 15.78 9.45
CA HIS A 88 -15.79 16.04 8.67
C HIS A 88 -16.97 15.10 8.97
N HIS A 89 -16.74 13.93 9.58
CA HIS A 89 -17.67 12.81 9.37
C HIS A 89 -18.39 12.25 10.60
N LEU A 90 -17.99 12.55 11.84
CA LEU A 90 -18.55 11.81 12.99
C LEU A 90 -19.50 12.60 13.90
N ARG A 91 -19.55 13.94 13.85
CA ARG A 91 -20.41 14.73 14.76
C ARG A 91 -21.10 15.94 14.13
N SER A 92 -20.64 16.45 12.99
CA SER A 92 -21.23 17.61 12.31
C SER A 92 -20.65 17.78 10.91
N LEU A 93 -21.48 18.15 9.94
CA LEU A 93 -21.06 18.53 8.57
C LEU A 93 -20.19 19.80 8.55
N ALA A 94 -20.32 20.68 9.56
CA ALA A 94 -19.47 21.87 9.70
C ALA A 94 -18.03 21.52 10.15
N GLY A 95 -17.86 20.31 10.69
CA GLY A 95 -16.64 19.84 11.35
C GLY A 95 -16.47 20.46 12.73
N GLN A 96 -16.13 19.62 13.72
CA GLN A 96 -15.78 20.10 15.06
C GLN A 96 -14.27 20.32 15.08
N GLU A 97 -13.85 21.54 15.40
CA GLU A 97 -12.44 21.86 15.64
C GLU A 97 -12.12 21.60 17.10
N ARG A 98 -11.09 20.78 17.36
CA ARG A 98 -10.65 20.46 18.71
C ARG A 98 -9.21 20.89 18.89
N GLN A 99 -8.98 21.78 19.85
CA GLN A 99 -7.62 22.12 20.27
C GLN A 99 -6.98 20.92 20.97
N VAL A 100 -5.75 20.60 20.57
CA VAL A 100 -4.95 19.49 21.11
C VAL A 100 -3.53 19.94 21.39
N SER A 101 -2.76 19.08 22.07
CA SER A 101 -1.34 19.29 22.24
C SER A 101 -0.58 19.04 20.93
N ARG A 102 0.61 19.64 20.80
CA ARG A 102 1.52 19.42 19.67
C ARG A 102 1.79 17.93 19.42
N GLY A 103 1.97 17.15 20.48
CA GLY A 103 2.25 15.72 20.38
C GLY A 103 1.09 14.94 19.76
N VAL A 104 -0.15 15.22 20.18
CA VAL A 104 -1.34 14.59 19.60
C VAL A 104 -1.52 14.99 18.13
N TRP A 105 -1.25 16.26 17.81
CA TRP A 105 -1.32 16.75 16.43
C TRP A 105 -0.30 16.05 15.52
N VAL A 106 0.98 15.98 15.94
CA VAL A 106 2.03 15.27 15.20
C VAL A 106 1.71 13.78 15.05
N PHE A 107 1.30 13.12 16.14
CA PHE A 107 0.92 11.71 16.12
C PHE A 107 -0.22 11.45 15.14
N SER A 108 -1.27 12.27 15.17
CA SER A 108 -2.42 12.15 14.27
C SER A 108 -1.99 12.27 12.80
N TYR A 109 -1.09 13.20 12.48
CA TYR A 109 -0.59 13.38 11.12
C TYR A 109 0.21 12.17 10.62
N LEU A 110 1.13 11.67 11.46
CA LEU A 110 1.92 10.48 11.14
C LEU A 110 1.04 9.23 10.97
N HIS A 111 -0.02 9.12 11.78
CA HIS A 111 -0.99 8.04 11.66
C HIS A 111 -1.77 8.12 10.33
N SER A 112 -2.15 9.32 9.86
CA SER A 112 -2.77 9.48 8.55
C SER A 112 -1.82 9.08 7.40
N ILE A 113 -0.52 9.34 7.52
CA ILE A 113 0.48 8.86 6.54
C ILE A 113 0.58 7.32 6.55
N SER A 114 0.57 6.69 7.73
CA SER A 114 0.65 5.23 7.85
C SER A 114 -0.55 4.54 7.20
N LEU A 115 -1.74 5.15 7.26
CA LEU A 115 -2.92 4.64 6.58
C LEU A 115 -2.74 4.57 5.07
N LEU A 116 -2.18 5.60 4.46
CA LEU A 116 -1.98 5.62 3.02
C LEU A 116 -1.01 4.52 2.59
N LEU A 117 0.10 4.37 3.33
CA LEU A 117 1.10 3.34 3.07
C LEU A 117 0.52 1.92 3.21
N THR A 118 -0.19 1.68 4.32
CA THR A 118 -0.81 0.37 4.58
C THR A 118 -1.92 0.06 3.59
N SER A 119 -2.75 1.04 3.21
CA SER A 119 -3.79 0.86 2.19
C SER A 119 -3.22 0.52 0.81
N GLY A 120 -2.15 1.20 0.39
CA GLY A 120 -1.46 0.87 -0.86
C GLY A 120 -0.90 -0.57 -0.84
N ALA A 121 -0.26 -0.97 0.27
CA ALA A 121 0.25 -2.33 0.44
C ALA A 121 -0.87 -3.40 0.46
N MET A 122 -2.03 -3.08 1.05
CA MET A 122 -3.22 -3.93 1.01
C MET A 122 -3.71 -4.14 -0.43
N ILE A 123 -3.86 -3.06 -1.20
CA ILE A 123 -4.33 -3.13 -2.59
C ILE A 123 -3.38 -3.97 -3.44
N ILE A 124 -2.07 -3.75 -3.32
CA ILE A 124 -1.07 -4.58 -4.01
C ILE A 124 -1.16 -6.04 -3.59
N SER A 125 -1.33 -6.33 -2.30
CA SER A 125 -1.48 -7.70 -1.80
C SER A 125 -2.73 -8.38 -2.35
N MET A 126 -3.85 -7.66 -2.40
CA MET A 126 -5.09 -8.14 -3.01
C MET A 126 -4.93 -8.39 -4.50
N LEU A 127 -4.23 -7.51 -5.22
CA LEU A 127 -3.93 -7.67 -6.64
C LEU A 127 -3.05 -8.90 -6.90
N VAL A 128 -2.03 -9.14 -6.08
CA VAL A 128 -1.15 -10.32 -6.17
C VAL A 128 -1.94 -11.60 -5.91
N LEU A 129 -2.83 -11.62 -4.91
CA LEU A 129 -3.71 -12.77 -4.63
C LEU A 129 -4.71 -13.02 -5.76
N SER A 130 -5.21 -11.97 -6.40
CA SER A 130 -6.22 -12.03 -7.46
C SER A 130 -5.62 -12.36 -8.84
N ARG A 131 -4.31 -12.18 -9.03
CA ARG A 131 -3.59 -12.43 -10.29
C ARG A 131 -3.97 -13.71 -11.04
N PRO A 132 -3.99 -14.92 -10.43
CA PRO A 132 -4.34 -16.14 -11.16
C PRO A 132 -5.76 -16.11 -11.72
N HIS A 133 -6.71 -15.51 -11.00
CA HIS A 133 -8.09 -15.36 -11.47
C HIS A 133 -8.17 -14.35 -12.62
N ILE A 134 -7.48 -13.21 -12.52
CA ILE A 134 -7.42 -12.20 -13.58
C ILE A 134 -6.82 -12.78 -14.87
N ILE A 135 -5.74 -13.56 -14.76
CA ILE A 135 -5.12 -14.19 -15.93
C ILE A 135 -6.06 -15.21 -16.58
N ALA A 136 -6.80 -15.99 -15.77
CA ALA A 136 -7.74 -16.96 -16.27
C ALA A 136 -8.91 -16.29 -17.02
N THR A 137 -9.44 -15.17 -16.52
CA THR A 137 -10.57 -14.47 -17.13
C THR A 137 -10.20 -13.62 -18.33
N MET A 138 -8.95 -13.19 -18.46
CA MET A 138 -8.46 -12.34 -19.56
C MET A 138 -7.76 -13.14 -20.67
N ARG A 139 -7.91 -14.47 -20.71
CA ARG A 139 -7.17 -15.33 -21.64
C ARG A 139 -7.48 -15.02 -23.12
N ASP A 140 -8.70 -14.58 -23.42
CA ASP A 140 -9.18 -14.30 -24.78
C ASP A 140 -9.28 -12.78 -25.08
N GLY A 141 -8.78 -11.95 -24.16
CA GLY A 141 -8.82 -10.49 -24.29
C GLY A 141 -7.72 -9.92 -25.18
N TRP A 142 -7.93 -8.68 -25.65
CA TRP A 142 -6.92 -7.94 -26.43
C TRP A 142 -5.66 -7.61 -25.64
N ILE A 143 -5.75 -7.64 -24.31
CA ILE A 143 -4.65 -7.36 -23.38
C ILE A 143 -4.36 -8.62 -22.57
N ALA A 144 -3.11 -9.06 -22.56
CA ALA A 144 -2.69 -10.17 -21.70
C ALA A 144 -2.95 -9.82 -20.22
N GLY A 145 -3.63 -10.70 -19.49
CA GLY A 145 -3.95 -10.48 -18.08
C GLY A 145 -2.73 -10.19 -17.20
N GLN A 146 -1.55 -10.70 -17.58
CA GLN A 146 -0.30 -10.36 -16.92
C GLN A 146 0.10 -8.89 -17.09
N THR A 147 -0.03 -8.34 -18.30
CA THR A 147 0.22 -6.92 -18.57
C THR A 147 -0.73 -6.04 -17.77
N PHE A 148 -2.01 -6.42 -17.72
CA PHE A 148 -3.01 -5.71 -16.94
C PHE A 148 -2.65 -5.63 -15.46
N VAL A 149 -2.30 -6.76 -14.83
CA VAL A 149 -1.89 -6.80 -13.41
C VAL A 149 -0.67 -5.91 -13.15
N THR A 150 0.34 -5.94 -14.03
CA THR A 150 1.55 -5.12 -13.89
C THR A 150 1.24 -3.63 -14.00
N VAL A 151 0.43 -3.22 -14.99
CA VAL A 151 0.04 -1.82 -15.19
C VAL A 151 -0.75 -1.32 -13.98
N LEU A 152 -1.75 -2.08 -13.53
CA LEU A 152 -2.56 -1.71 -12.38
C LEU A 152 -1.71 -1.60 -11.11
N GLY A 153 -0.82 -2.56 -10.86
CA GLY A 153 0.10 -2.51 -9.72
C GLY A 153 1.03 -1.29 -9.78
N THR A 154 1.54 -0.96 -10.97
CA THR A 154 2.39 0.23 -11.17
C THR A 154 1.62 1.52 -10.87
N ILE A 155 0.39 1.65 -11.36
CA ILE A 155 -0.47 2.82 -11.08
C ILE A 155 -0.70 2.96 -9.58
N VAL A 156 -1.06 1.86 -8.88
CA VAL A 156 -1.28 1.88 -7.43
C VAL A 156 -0.03 2.35 -6.69
N VAL A 157 1.16 1.86 -7.06
CA VAL A 157 2.43 2.29 -6.46
C VAL A 157 2.66 3.79 -6.70
N LEU A 158 2.51 4.27 -7.94
CA LEU A 158 2.74 5.68 -8.28
C LEU A 158 1.78 6.62 -7.54
N VAL A 159 0.48 6.28 -7.51
CA VAL A 159 -0.53 7.08 -6.81
C VAL A 159 -0.27 7.09 -5.31
N THR A 160 0.05 5.93 -4.72
CA THR A 160 0.36 5.84 -3.28
C THR A 160 1.58 6.68 -2.94
N LEU A 161 2.65 6.61 -3.75
CA LEU A 161 3.87 7.41 -3.54
C LEU A 161 3.60 8.91 -3.69
N ALA A 162 2.86 9.32 -4.73
CA ALA A 162 2.54 10.73 -4.95
C ALA A 162 1.74 11.32 -3.78
N ALA A 163 0.70 10.60 -3.33
CA ALA A 163 -0.08 11.01 -2.17
C ALA A 163 0.78 11.02 -0.89
N MET A 164 1.71 10.08 -0.73
CA MET A 164 2.60 10.05 0.45
C MET A 164 3.53 11.26 0.46
N VAL A 165 4.14 11.60 -0.68
CA VAL A 165 4.97 12.80 -0.84
C VAL A 165 4.17 14.06 -0.52
N GLN A 166 2.94 14.16 -1.03
CA GLN A 166 2.06 15.30 -0.74
C GLN A 166 1.78 15.43 0.77
N PHE A 167 1.47 14.34 1.46
CA PHE A 167 1.20 14.35 2.90
C PHE A 167 2.44 14.73 3.71
N ILE A 168 3.60 14.17 3.37
CA ILE A 168 4.88 14.49 4.03
C ILE A 168 5.24 15.96 3.80
N TRP A 169 5.09 16.46 2.58
CA TRP A 169 5.35 17.85 2.26
C TRP A 169 4.46 18.80 3.06
N SER A 170 3.15 18.52 3.10
CA SER A 170 2.19 19.30 3.89
C SER A 170 2.52 19.25 5.40
N PHE A 171 2.91 18.08 5.92
CA PHE A 171 3.34 17.94 7.30
C PHE A 171 4.57 18.80 7.63
N VAL A 172 5.62 18.72 6.80
CA VAL A 172 6.84 19.50 6.97
C VAL A 172 6.53 20.99 6.90
N ALA A 173 5.75 21.44 5.92
CA ALA A 173 5.36 22.84 5.78
C ALA A 173 4.65 23.37 7.04
N GLN A 174 3.73 22.59 7.62
CA GLN A 174 3.02 22.98 8.83
C GLN A 174 3.90 22.95 10.11
N LEU A 175 4.93 22.11 10.13
CA LEU A 175 5.92 22.09 11.21
C LEU A 175 6.91 23.26 11.13
N THR A 176 7.33 23.66 9.92
CA THR A 176 8.36 24.68 9.69
C THR A 176 7.81 26.09 9.55
N ALA A 177 6.51 26.26 9.32
CA ALA A 177 5.83 27.55 9.38
C ALA A 177 5.85 28.07 10.83
N GLY A 178 7.02 28.55 11.28
CA GLY A 178 7.33 29.06 12.61
C GLY A 178 6.92 30.50 12.77
#